data_AF-A0A2G8KLW7-F1
#
_entry.id   AF-A0A2G8KLW7-F1
#
_cell.length_a   1.000
_cell.length_b   1.000
_cell.length_c   1.000
_cell.angle_alpha   90.00
_cell.angle_beta   90.00
_cell.angle_gamma   90.00
#
_symmetry.space_group_name_H-M   'P 1'
#
loop_
_entity.id
_entity.type
_entity.pdbx_description
1 polymer ?
#
loop_
_entity_poly.entity_id
_entity_poly.type
_entity_poly.pdbx_seq_one_letter_code
_entity_poly.pdbx_strand_id
1 'polypeptide(L)'
;MDGHLQETNCEQELSKAVFTPASFRKELREGKQYKQSTAGICAGYVQANVLMLPSEYFTDFQQFCLDNFGPLPLLFASAKGQFDAPILTVDESSDIRTDIPAYKVFKNRVHITTKQDLLEYSDVLKNYCFFYVGCSFSFDRLLISAGIPLRYTDGKGSGNVSMYKVWQIIKEDPT
;
A
#
# COMPACT_ATOMS: atom_id res chain seq x y z
N MET A 1 -9.45 47.31 -11.29
CA MET A 1 -10.23 46.45 -12.18
C MET A 1 -9.71 45.04 -11.98
N ASP A 2 -10.28 44.47 -10.93
CA ASP A 2 -10.46 43.08 -10.55
C ASP A 2 -9.76 41.98 -11.34
N GLY A 3 -8.94 41.25 -10.60
CA GLY A 3 -8.40 39.97 -11.01
C GLY A 3 -9.46 38.88 -10.97
N HIS A 4 -9.48 38.09 -12.05
CA HIS A 4 -9.94 36.72 -12.02
C HIS A 4 -8.85 35.87 -12.65
N LEU A 5 -7.93 35.39 -11.79
CA LEU A 5 -7.29 34.12 -12.03
C LEU A 5 -8.42 33.08 -11.99
N GLN A 6 -8.81 32.58 -13.16
CA GLN A 6 -9.71 31.44 -13.24
C GLN A 6 -8.99 30.26 -12.58
N GLU A 7 -9.36 29.99 -11.32
CA GLU A 7 -9.08 28.72 -10.66
C GLU A 7 -9.54 27.61 -11.60
N THR A 8 -8.57 26.81 -12.03
CA THR A 8 -8.71 25.80 -13.06
C THR A 8 -9.70 24.71 -12.61
N ASN A 9 -10.62 24.32 -13.51
CA ASN A 9 -11.48 23.13 -13.45
C ASN A 9 -10.76 21.80 -13.08
N CYS A 10 -9.43 21.78 -13.00
CA CYS A 10 -8.61 20.63 -12.63
C CYS A 10 -8.67 20.32 -11.11
N GLU A 11 -8.91 21.32 -10.25
CA GLU A 11 -9.03 21.10 -8.80
C GLU A 11 -10.38 20.46 -8.39
N GLN A 12 -11.39 20.55 -9.26
CA GLN A 12 -12.74 20.06 -8.96
C GLN A 12 -12.96 18.57 -9.27
N GLU A 13 -12.12 17.95 -10.11
CA GLU A 13 -12.27 16.54 -10.52
C GLU A 13 -11.47 15.53 -9.67
N LEU A 14 -10.56 15.99 -8.78
CA LEU A 14 -10.10 15.17 -7.65
C LEU A 14 -11.13 15.24 -6.51
N SER A 15 -12.25 14.55 -6.70
CA SER A 15 -13.31 14.47 -5.69
C SER A 15 -12.73 14.05 -4.33
N LYS A 16 -12.96 14.89 -3.32
CA LYS A 16 -12.68 14.73 -1.87
C LYS A 16 -12.35 13.30 -1.45
N ALA A 17 -11.19 13.12 -0.80
CA ALA A 17 -10.89 11.92 -0.04
C ALA A 17 -12.10 11.57 0.83
N VAL A 18 -12.59 10.33 0.69
CA VAL A 18 -13.76 9.86 1.45
C VAL A 18 -13.38 9.68 2.92
N PHE A 19 -12.13 9.34 3.18
CA PHE A 19 -11.56 9.16 4.51
C PHE A 19 -10.20 9.82 4.64
N THR A 20 -9.85 10.17 5.88
CA THR A 20 -8.44 10.30 6.28
C THR A 20 -7.83 8.90 6.46
N PRO A 21 -6.52 8.71 6.29
CA PRO A 21 -5.89 7.40 6.50
C PRO A 21 -6.16 6.82 7.88
N ALA A 22 -6.07 7.65 8.93
CA ALA A 22 -6.35 7.25 10.31
C ALA A 22 -7.80 6.74 10.46
N SER A 23 -8.78 7.53 9.99
CA SER A 23 -10.19 7.10 10.03
C SER A 23 -10.44 5.82 9.26
N PHE A 24 -9.81 5.63 8.09
CA PHE A 24 -10.01 4.42 7.30
C PHE A 24 -9.42 3.18 7.97
N ARG A 25 -8.20 3.27 8.52
CA ARG A 25 -7.59 2.19 9.30
C ARG A 25 -8.45 1.82 10.50
N LYS A 26 -9.02 2.82 11.20
CA LYS A 26 -9.96 2.59 12.31
C LYS A 26 -11.19 1.81 11.87
N GLU A 27 -11.80 2.14 10.73
CA GLU A 27 -12.96 1.40 10.20
C GLU A 27 -12.64 -0.07 9.95
N LEU A 28 -11.45 -0.35 9.40
CA LEU A 28 -10.98 -1.72 9.18
C LEU A 28 -10.76 -2.46 10.50
N ARG A 29 -10.16 -1.79 11.48
CA ARG A 29 -9.92 -2.31 12.82
C ARG A 29 -11.21 -2.64 13.58
N GLU A 30 -12.29 -1.89 13.32
CA GLU A 30 -13.62 -2.14 13.85
C GLU A 30 -14.36 -3.28 13.10
N GLY A 31 -13.73 -3.89 12.08
CA GLY A 31 -14.24 -5.03 11.35
C GLY A 31 -15.17 -4.68 10.18
N LYS A 32 -15.17 -3.42 9.73
CA LYS A 32 -15.94 -3.05 8.53
C LYS A 32 -15.33 -3.69 7.28
N GLN A 33 -16.18 -4.31 6.46
CA GLN A 33 -15.74 -5.02 5.28
C GLN A 33 -15.58 -4.09 4.08
N TYR A 34 -14.39 -4.10 3.47
CA TYR A 34 -14.11 -3.41 2.21
C TYR A 34 -13.64 -4.42 1.17
N LYS A 35 -14.52 -4.78 0.23
CA LYS A 35 -14.25 -5.77 -0.82
C LYS A 35 -13.75 -5.15 -2.13
N GLN A 36 -13.62 -3.82 -2.16
CA GLN A 36 -13.22 -3.04 -3.34
C GLN A 36 -11.77 -2.58 -3.21
N SER A 37 -11.23 -2.04 -4.31
CA SER A 37 -9.91 -1.41 -4.33
C SER A 37 -9.82 -0.28 -3.31
N THR A 38 -8.63 -0.11 -2.72
CA THR A 38 -8.33 1.04 -1.86
C THR A 38 -7.97 2.30 -2.65
N ALA A 39 -7.90 2.21 -3.98
CA ALA A 39 -7.58 3.34 -4.85
C ALA A 39 -8.56 4.51 -4.63
N GLY A 40 -8.04 5.71 -4.44
CA GLY A 40 -8.83 6.93 -4.27
C GLY A 40 -9.51 7.12 -2.90
N ILE A 41 -9.61 6.07 -2.05
CA ILE A 41 -10.28 6.17 -0.73
C ILE A 41 -9.66 7.27 0.15
N CYS A 42 -8.34 7.27 0.24
CA CYS A 42 -7.54 8.26 0.97
C CYS A 42 -6.71 9.10 -0.01
N ALA A 43 -7.37 9.71 -1.02
CA ALA A 43 -6.72 10.66 -1.90
C ALA A 43 -5.96 11.73 -1.07
N GLY A 44 -4.79 12.17 -1.52
CA GLY A 44 -3.88 12.97 -0.67
C GLY A 44 -2.70 12.20 -0.05
N TYR A 45 -2.82 10.88 0.13
CA TYR A 45 -1.82 10.10 0.87
C TYR A 45 -1.12 9.00 0.04
N VAL A 46 0.01 8.51 0.57
CA VAL A 46 0.75 7.37 0.01
C VAL A 46 0.07 6.07 0.45
N GLN A 47 -0.08 5.12 -0.48
CA GLN A 47 -0.47 3.75 -0.18
C GLN A 47 0.74 2.83 -0.38
N ALA A 48 0.89 1.85 0.50
CA ALA A 48 1.99 0.90 0.47
C ALA A 48 1.45 -0.52 0.26
N ASN A 49 2.20 -1.31 -0.49
CA ASN A 49 2.10 -2.76 -0.45
C ASN A 49 2.78 -3.26 0.82
N VAL A 50 2.29 -4.36 1.38
CA VAL A 50 2.90 -4.96 2.57
C VAL A 50 3.26 -6.42 2.30
N LEU A 51 4.47 -6.79 2.70
CA LEU A 51 4.94 -8.17 2.75
C LEU A 51 5.30 -8.53 4.20
N MET A 52 4.98 -9.76 4.61
CA MET A 52 5.27 -10.29 5.94
C MET A 52 6.12 -11.54 5.81
N LEU A 53 7.31 -11.55 6.42
CA LEU A 53 8.25 -12.67 6.34
C LEU A 53 8.74 -13.08 7.74
N PRO A 54 9.08 -14.37 7.96
CA PRO A 54 9.85 -14.76 9.13
C PRO A 54 11.10 -13.90 9.29
N SER A 55 11.42 -13.50 10.52
CA SER A 55 12.51 -12.57 10.81
C SER A 55 13.90 -13.04 10.36
N GLU A 56 14.09 -14.34 10.11
CA GLU A 56 15.32 -14.89 9.53
C GLU A 56 15.62 -14.35 8.13
N TYR A 57 14.60 -13.98 7.35
CA TYR A 57 14.75 -13.42 6.00
C TYR A 57 14.89 -11.90 5.98
N PHE A 58 15.04 -11.26 7.13
CA PHE A 58 14.98 -9.80 7.22
C PHE A 58 16.08 -9.13 6.38
N THR A 59 17.34 -9.53 6.61
CA THR A 59 18.51 -8.97 5.94
C THR A 59 18.45 -9.22 4.43
N ASP A 60 18.15 -10.46 4.03
CA ASP A 60 18.10 -10.86 2.62
C ASP A 60 17.05 -10.06 1.86
N PHE A 61 15.85 -9.91 2.44
CA PHE A 61 14.79 -9.16 1.78
C PHE A 61 15.06 -7.65 1.74
N GLN A 62 15.68 -7.10 2.79
CA GLN A 62 16.10 -5.70 2.78
C GLN A 62 17.13 -5.42 1.69
N GLN A 63 18.14 -6.28 1.56
CA GLN A 63 19.15 -6.18 0.51
C GLN A 63 18.53 -6.35 -0.88
N PHE A 64 17.62 -7.32 -1.04
CA PHE A 64 16.87 -7.51 -2.27
C PHE A 64 16.07 -6.27 -2.69
N CYS A 65 15.45 -5.56 -1.75
CA CYS A 65 14.79 -4.28 -2.04
C CYS A 65 15.79 -3.20 -2.46
N LEU A 66 16.97 -3.11 -1.83
CA LEU A 66 18.00 -2.12 -2.20
C LEU A 66 18.53 -2.35 -3.61
N ASP A 67 18.82 -3.60 -3.97
CA ASP A 67 19.31 -3.98 -5.30
C ASP A 67 18.27 -3.76 -6.40
N ASN A 68 16.99 -3.68 -6.00
CA ASN A 68 15.84 -3.55 -6.87
C ASN A 68 14.95 -2.36 -6.49
N PHE A 69 15.57 -1.23 -6.13
CA PHE A 69 14.88 -0.03 -5.63
C PHE A 69 13.77 0.50 -6.56
N GLY A 70 13.95 0.37 -7.88
CA GLY A 70 12.95 0.79 -8.87
C GLY A 70 11.60 0.09 -8.67
N PRO A 71 11.52 -1.25 -8.82
CA PRO A 71 10.29 -1.99 -8.58
C PRO A 71 9.93 -2.19 -7.10
N LEU A 72 10.89 -2.11 -6.17
CA LEU A 72 10.70 -2.39 -4.74
C LEU A 72 11.21 -1.24 -3.84
N PRO A 73 10.62 -0.04 -3.93
CA PRO A 73 11.01 1.08 -3.08
C PRO A 73 10.58 0.80 -1.63
N LEU A 74 11.53 0.37 -0.80
CA LEU A 74 11.27 0.09 0.61
C LEU A 74 11.03 1.39 1.39
N LEU A 75 9.81 1.55 1.95
CA LEU A 75 9.42 2.72 2.75
C LEU A 75 9.69 2.51 4.25
N PHE A 76 9.43 1.30 4.74
CA PHE A 76 9.63 0.93 6.14
C PHE A 76 9.82 -0.58 6.27
N ALA A 77 10.68 -0.98 7.21
CA ALA A 77 10.83 -2.35 7.65
C ALA A 77 10.68 -2.37 9.18
N SER A 78 9.76 -3.18 9.69
CA SER A 78 9.51 -3.29 11.12
C SER A 78 10.60 -4.10 11.82
N ALA A 79 10.79 -3.85 13.11
CA ALA A 79 11.51 -4.81 13.95
C ALA A 79 10.72 -6.15 14.05
N LYS A 80 11.41 -7.20 14.50
CA LYS A 80 10.80 -8.50 14.78
C LYS A 80 9.63 -8.34 15.77
N GLY A 81 8.44 -8.77 15.38
CA GLY A 81 7.23 -8.73 16.20
C GLY A 81 6.67 -7.33 16.46
N GLN A 82 7.16 -6.30 15.77
CA GLN A 82 6.62 -4.95 15.83
C GLN A 82 5.44 -4.81 14.87
N PHE A 83 4.23 -4.62 15.38
CA PHE A 83 3.02 -4.54 14.54
C PHE A 83 2.66 -3.14 14.03
N ASP A 84 3.34 -2.10 14.54
CA ASP A 84 3.12 -0.72 14.13
C ASP A 84 4.19 -0.20 13.16
N ALA A 85 3.87 0.90 12.47
CA ALA A 85 4.75 1.60 11.55
C ALA A 85 4.79 3.10 11.89
N PRO A 86 5.33 3.49 13.05
CA PRO A 86 5.16 4.83 13.62
C PRO A 86 5.68 5.96 12.71
N ILE A 87 6.72 5.70 11.92
CA ILE A 87 7.26 6.69 10.98
C ILE A 87 6.36 6.94 9.77
N LEU A 88 5.51 5.97 9.41
CA LEU A 88 4.56 6.07 8.30
C LEU A 88 3.18 6.54 8.76
N THR A 89 2.86 6.34 10.05
CA THR A 89 1.55 6.64 10.62
C THR A 89 1.68 7.51 11.87
N VAL A 90 2.19 8.73 11.67
CA VAL A 90 2.48 9.69 12.75
C VAL A 90 1.22 10.18 13.49
N ASP A 91 0.08 10.29 12.80
CA ASP A 91 -1.15 10.83 13.38
C ASP A 91 -1.88 9.84 14.30
N GLU A 92 -1.84 8.55 13.95
CA GLU A 92 -2.44 7.47 14.73
C GLU A 92 -1.69 6.17 14.46
N SER A 93 -1.27 5.48 15.52
CA SER A 93 -0.53 4.23 15.43
C SER A 93 -1.32 3.19 14.64
N SER A 94 -0.64 2.57 13.66
CA SER A 94 -1.19 1.48 12.88
C SER A 94 -1.03 0.15 13.59
N ASP A 95 -1.90 -0.81 13.27
CA ASP A 95 -1.70 -2.22 13.57
C ASP A 95 -1.83 -3.04 12.28
N ILE A 96 -0.72 -3.63 11.86
CA ILE A 96 -0.65 -4.36 10.59
C ILE A 96 -1.50 -5.63 10.55
N ARG A 97 -2.06 -6.05 11.69
CA ARG A 97 -2.91 -7.23 11.75
C ARG A 97 -4.35 -6.92 11.37
N THR A 98 -4.77 -5.66 11.40
CA THR A 98 -6.19 -5.27 11.28
C THR A 98 -6.41 -4.09 10.34
N ASP A 99 -5.40 -3.29 10.05
CA ASP A 99 -5.55 -2.01 9.33
C ASP A 99 -5.50 -2.14 7.78
N ILE A 100 -5.52 -3.36 7.23
CA ILE A 100 -5.58 -3.64 5.78
C ILE A 100 -6.85 -4.45 5.48
N PRO A 101 -7.60 -4.13 4.41
CA PRO A 101 -8.88 -4.76 4.13
C PRO A 101 -8.83 -6.25 3.79
N ALA A 102 -7.69 -6.74 3.29
CA ALA A 102 -7.51 -8.13 2.93
C ALA A 102 -6.04 -8.56 2.95
N TYR A 103 -5.78 -9.71 3.57
CA TYR A 103 -4.46 -10.35 3.65
C TYR A 103 -4.48 -11.68 2.90
N LYS A 104 -3.52 -11.88 2.01
CA LYS A 104 -3.31 -13.16 1.34
C LYS A 104 -2.30 -13.98 2.14
N VAL A 105 -2.72 -15.14 2.61
CA VAL A 105 -1.87 -16.06 3.37
C VAL A 105 -1.33 -17.14 2.44
N PHE A 106 -0.01 -17.33 2.48
CA PHE A 106 0.69 -18.31 1.65
C PHE A 106 1.36 -19.37 2.53
N LYS A 107 1.33 -20.62 2.08
CA LYS A 107 2.07 -21.74 2.66
C LYS A 107 2.67 -22.57 1.55
N ASN A 108 3.96 -22.90 1.64
CA ASN A 108 4.69 -23.65 0.61
C ASN A 108 4.50 -23.05 -0.80
N ARG A 109 4.55 -21.71 -0.90
CA ARG A 109 4.35 -20.94 -2.15
C ARG A 109 2.94 -21.03 -2.76
N VAL A 110 1.98 -21.63 -2.05
CA VAL A 110 0.57 -21.71 -2.47
C VAL A 110 -0.28 -20.77 -1.64
N HIS A 111 -1.15 -19.99 -2.28
CA HIS A 111 -2.17 -19.19 -1.61
C HIS A 111 -3.22 -20.13 -0.98
N ILE A 112 -3.34 -20.09 0.35
CA ILE A 112 -4.23 -20.99 1.08
C ILE A 112 -5.53 -20.32 1.54
N THR A 113 -5.49 -19.02 1.82
CA THR A 113 -6.68 -18.29 2.29
C THR A 113 -6.48 -16.78 2.18
N THR A 114 -7.60 -16.05 2.10
CA THR A 114 -7.64 -14.60 2.24
C THR A 114 -8.39 -14.25 3.53
N LYS A 115 -7.80 -13.40 4.36
CA LYS A 115 -8.33 -13.01 5.67
C LYS A 115 -8.61 -11.51 5.74
N GLN A 116 -9.54 -11.10 6.59
CA GLN A 116 -9.85 -9.68 6.84
C GLN A 116 -8.99 -9.09 7.95
N ASP A 117 -8.52 -9.94 8.87
CA ASP A 117 -7.55 -9.61 9.91
C ASP A 117 -6.60 -10.81 10.13
N LEU A 118 -5.53 -10.57 10.87
CA LEU A 118 -4.51 -11.56 11.20
C LEU A 118 -4.43 -11.83 12.71
N LEU A 119 -5.48 -11.52 13.47
CA LEU A 119 -5.45 -11.67 14.93
C LEU A 119 -5.20 -13.13 15.34
N GLU A 120 -5.77 -14.10 14.61
CA GLU A 120 -5.54 -15.54 14.81
C GLU A 120 -4.06 -15.97 14.59
N TYR A 121 -3.29 -15.18 13.84
CA TYR A 121 -1.88 -15.45 13.56
C TYR A 121 -0.93 -14.70 14.50
N SER A 122 -1.44 -13.91 15.46
CA SER A 122 -0.63 -13.00 16.29
C SER A 122 0.58 -13.66 16.94
N ASP A 123 0.43 -14.90 17.45
CA ASP A 123 1.55 -15.60 18.10
C ASP A 123 2.68 -15.96 17.13
N VAL A 124 2.33 -16.39 15.92
CA VAL A 124 3.32 -16.69 14.88
C VAL A 124 3.98 -15.40 14.39
N LEU A 125 3.18 -14.33 14.21
CA LEU A 125 3.64 -13.04 13.71
C LEU A 125 4.59 -12.30 14.68
N LYS A 126 4.66 -12.68 15.96
CA LYS A 126 5.72 -12.21 16.88
C LYS A 126 7.12 -12.56 16.39
N ASN A 127 7.26 -13.58 15.54
CA ASN A 127 8.54 -13.97 14.94
C ASN A 127 8.76 -13.45 13.52
N TYR A 128 7.88 -12.56 13.05
CA TYR A 128 7.89 -11.99 11.70
C TYR A 128 8.37 -10.55 11.71
N CYS A 129 8.71 -10.07 10.51
CA CYS A 129 8.95 -8.68 10.19
C CYS A 129 8.06 -8.27 9.02
N PHE A 130 7.76 -6.97 8.93
CA PHE A 130 6.83 -6.41 7.97
C PHE A 130 7.52 -5.34 7.13
N PHE A 131 7.37 -5.46 5.82
CA PHE A 131 7.97 -4.56 4.84
C PHE A 131 6.88 -3.80 4.13
N TYR A 132 6.95 -2.47 4.22
CA TYR A 132 6.08 -1.55 3.52
C TYR A 132 6.81 -1.08 2.28
N VAL A 133 6.31 -1.49 1.12
CA VAL A 133 6.90 -1.17 -0.18
C VAL A 133 6.01 -0.14 -0.86
N GLY A 134 6.61 0.93 -1.33
CA GLY A 134 5.90 2.01 -2.00
C GLY A 134 5.19 1.53 -3.25
N CYS A 135 4.07 2.17 -3.53
CA CYS A 135 3.37 2.03 -4.79
C CYS A 135 3.56 3.30 -5.63
N SER A 136 3.53 3.19 -6.95
CA SER A 136 3.81 4.25 -7.94
C SER A 136 2.80 5.42 -7.96
N PHE A 137 1.97 5.58 -6.92
CA PHE A 137 0.89 6.57 -6.86
C PHE A 137 1.36 8.04 -6.85
N SER A 138 2.63 8.32 -6.55
CA SER A 138 3.18 9.67 -6.74
C SER A 138 3.15 10.10 -8.20
N PHE A 139 3.31 9.15 -9.13
CA PHE A 139 3.24 9.40 -10.57
C PHE A 139 1.81 9.66 -11.03
N ASP A 140 0.85 8.92 -10.47
CA ASP A 140 -0.58 9.06 -10.79
C ASP A 140 -1.08 10.49 -10.52
N ARG A 141 -0.64 11.11 -9.43
CA ARG A 141 -0.95 12.52 -9.14
C ARG A 141 -0.40 13.47 -10.20
N LEU A 142 0.86 13.27 -10.58
CA LEU A 142 1.52 14.12 -11.57
C LEU A 142 0.79 14.02 -12.91
N LEU A 143 0.45 12.81 -13.34
CA LEU A 143 -0.33 12.57 -14.55
C LEU A 143 -1.69 13.27 -14.50
N ILE A 144 -2.46 13.09 -13.43
CA ILE A 144 -3.77 13.74 -13.29
C ILE A 144 -3.63 15.27 -13.28
N SER A 145 -2.65 15.82 -12.55
CA SER A 145 -2.41 17.27 -12.50
C SER A 145 -1.98 17.86 -13.85
N ALA A 146 -1.38 17.04 -14.71
CA ALA A 146 -1.05 17.40 -16.09
C ALA A 146 -2.23 17.18 -17.07
N GLY A 147 -3.40 16.78 -16.58
CA GLY A 147 -4.59 16.51 -17.41
C GLY A 147 -4.56 15.16 -18.14
N ILE A 148 -3.68 14.24 -17.74
CA ILE A 148 -3.58 12.89 -18.33
C ILE A 148 -4.48 11.93 -17.53
N PRO A 149 -5.56 11.39 -18.14
CA PRO A 149 -6.49 10.54 -17.43
C PRO A 149 -5.89 9.16 -17.13
N LEU A 150 -6.16 8.64 -15.93
CA LEU A 150 -5.81 7.29 -15.54
C LEU A 150 -6.97 6.33 -15.85
N ARG A 151 -6.76 5.44 -16.82
CA ARG A 151 -7.81 4.52 -17.31
C ARG A 151 -8.38 3.58 -16.24
N TYR A 152 -7.63 3.30 -15.17
CA TYR A 152 -8.12 2.41 -14.12
C TYR A 152 -9.06 3.12 -13.13
N THR A 153 -9.12 4.46 -13.14
CA THR A 153 -9.98 5.28 -12.27
C THR A 153 -11.10 6.03 -13.01
N ASP A 154 -11.11 6.07 -14.34
CA ASP A 154 -12.01 6.88 -15.18
C ASP A 154 -13.48 6.38 -15.27
N GLY A 155 -13.92 5.54 -14.33
CA GLY A 155 -15.25 4.94 -14.30
C GLY A 155 -15.49 3.81 -15.31
N LYS A 156 -14.58 3.60 -16.28
CA LYS A 156 -14.57 2.44 -17.19
C LYS A 156 -13.57 1.37 -16.75
N GLY A 157 -12.67 1.73 -15.84
CA GLY A 157 -11.70 0.83 -15.22
C GLY A 157 -12.25 -0.02 -14.07
N SER A 158 -11.51 -1.04 -13.68
CA SER A 158 -11.85 -1.94 -12.57
C SER A 158 -11.48 -1.40 -11.17
N GLY A 159 -10.95 -0.17 -11.08
CA GLY A 159 -10.38 0.38 -9.84
C GLY A 159 -8.99 -0.17 -9.48
N ASN A 160 -8.45 -1.10 -10.28
CA ASN A 160 -7.10 -1.64 -10.12
C ASN A 160 -6.28 -1.45 -11.39
N VAL A 161 -5.00 -1.06 -11.23
CA VAL A 161 -4.05 -1.01 -12.35
C VAL A 161 -3.82 -2.43 -12.89
N SER A 162 -3.73 -2.57 -14.21
CA SER A 162 -3.35 -3.84 -14.85
C SER A 162 -1.89 -4.16 -14.55
N MET A 163 -1.62 -5.30 -13.93
CA MET A 163 -0.28 -5.78 -13.59
C MET A 163 0.09 -6.99 -14.45
N TYR A 164 1.32 -7.01 -14.97
CA TYR A 164 1.83 -8.07 -15.83
C TYR A 164 3.15 -8.60 -15.29
N LYS A 165 3.35 -9.92 -15.35
CA LYS A 165 4.66 -10.52 -15.12
C LYS A 165 5.51 -10.32 -16.37
N VAL A 166 6.67 -9.69 -16.21
CA VAL A 166 7.63 -9.43 -17.29
C VAL A 166 8.83 -10.39 -17.22
N TRP A 167 9.60 -10.45 -18.31
CA TRP A 167 10.81 -11.27 -18.41
C TRP A 167 12.07 -10.59 -17.83
N GLN A 168 11.95 -9.35 -17.35
CA GLN A 168 13.05 -8.63 -16.74
C GLN A 168 13.44 -9.32 -15.44
N ILE A 169 14.66 -9.87 -15.41
CA ILE A 169 15.23 -10.53 -14.24
C ILE A 169 15.49 -9.45 -13.19
N ILE A 170 14.87 -9.64 -12.03
CA ILE A 170 15.14 -8.87 -10.82
C ILE A 170 16.52 -9.30 -10.34
N LYS A 171 17.40 -8.38 -9.91
CA LYS A 171 18.73 -8.78 -9.45
C LYS A 171 18.57 -9.73 -8.26
N GLU A 172 19.02 -10.97 -8.44
CA GLU A 172 19.11 -11.97 -7.39
C GLU A 172 20.46 -11.81 -6.67
N ASP A 173 20.50 -12.08 -5.37
CA ASP A 173 21.74 -12.06 -4.58
C ASP A 173 22.74 -13.05 -5.23
N PRO A 174 23.97 -12.63 -5.58
CA PRO A 174 24.93 -13.48 -6.28
C PRO A 174 25.50 -14.67 -5.46
N THR A 175 24.86 -15.09 -4.37
CA THR A 175 25.31 -16.20 -3.52
C THR A 175 24.95 -17.57 -4.05
#